data_AF-A0A2W6IS05-F1
#
_entry.id   AF-A0A2W6IS05-F1
#
_cell.length_a   1.000
_cell.length_b   1.000
_cell.length_c   1.000
_cell.angle_alpha   90.00
_cell.angle_beta   90.00
_cell.angle_gamma   90.00
#
_symmetry.space_group_name_H-M   'P 1'
#
loop_
_entity.id
_entity.type
_entity.pdbx_description
1 polymer ?
#
loop_
_entity_poly.entity_id
_entity_poly.type
_entity_poly.pdbx_seq_one_letter_code
_entity_poly.pdbx_strand_id
1 'polypeptide(L)'
;MDHAEPIQTAYSDGPVWNAFGLNRAAYLVVPRRTLQSMPLEWQERFVALMTEAYERLPDCAFPEYSVLRKEHGRFITDPLRDYRHSGPIAPKESSHG
;
A
#
# COMPACT_ATOMS: atom_id res chain seq x y z
N MET A 1 -23.83 -30.78 -6.46
CA MET A 1 -24.23 -29.40 -6.82
C MET A 1 -23.14 -28.50 -6.27
N ASP A 2 -22.11 -28.27 -7.07
CA ASP A 2 -21.07 -27.28 -6.76
C ASP A 2 -21.63 -25.91 -7.09
N HIS A 3 -22.06 -25.19 -6.06
CA HIS A 3 -22.22 -23.74 -6.18
C HIS A 3 -20.83 -23.13 -6.06
N ALA A 4 -20.06 -23.16 -7.15
CA ALA A 4 -18.96 -22.22 -7.30
C ALA A 4 -19.61 -20.83 -7.41
N GLU A 5 -19.51 -20.02 -6.35
CA GLU A 5 -19.90 -18.62 -6.43
C GLU A 5 -19.19 -18.00 -7.64
N PRO A 6 -19.89 -17.18 -8.45
CA PRO A 6 -19.24 -16.50 -9.55
C PRO A 6 -18.13 -15.63 -8.96
N ILE A 7 -16.87 -15.86 -9.37
CA ILE A 7 -15.76 -14.94 -9.11
C ILE A 7 -16.09 -13.66 -9.86
N GLN A 8 -16.91 -12.81 -9.25
CA GLN A 8 -17.40 -11.57 -9.82
C GLN A 8 -16.22 -10.61 -9.88
N THR A 9 -15.64 -10.47 -11.07
CA THR A 9 -15.09 -9.25 -11.69
C THR A 9 -14.14 -8.33 -10.89
N ALA A 10 -13.66 -8.72 -9.71
CA ALA A 10 -12.87 -7.90 -8.78
C ALA A 10 -11.50 -7.43 -9.33
N TYR A 11 -11.12 -7.88 -10.54
CA TYR A 11 -9.91 -7.47 -11.23
C TYR A 11 -10.08 -6.19 -12.06
N SER A 12 -11.31 -5.76 -12.34
CA SER A 12 -11.61 -4.53 -13.09
C SER A 12 -12.70 -3.66 -12.44
N ASP A 13 -13.25 -4.10 -11.31
CA ASP A 13 -14.13 -3.34 -10.43
C ASP A 13 -13.87 -3.71 -8.95
N GLY A 14 -14.47 -2.96 -8.01
CA GLY A 14 -14.37 -3.24 -6.57
C GLY A 14 -13.48 -2.28 -5.77
N PRO A 15 -13.44 -2.42 -4.42
CA PRO A 15 -12.84 -1.42 -3.54
C PRO A 15 -11.35 -1.16 -3.79
N VAL A 16 -10.56 -2.22 -4.03
CA VAL A 16 -9.12 -2.10 -4.30
C VAL A 16 -8.88 -1.44 -5.66
N TRP A 17 -9.58 -1.88 -6.70
CA TRP A 17 -9.52 -1.25 -8.04
C TRP A 17 -9.84 0.25 -7.98
N ASN A 18 -10.94 0.60 -7.32
CA ASN A 18 -11.39 1.99 -7.18
C ASN A 18 -10.44 2.83 -6.31
N ALA A 19 -9.92 2.27 -5.21
CA ALA A 19 -9.03 2.98 -4.29
C ALA A 19 -7.65 3.27 -4.89
N PHE A 20 -7.13 2.37 -5.73
CA PHE A 20 -5.85 2.61 -6.39
C PHE A 20 -5.99 3.71 -7.45
N GLY A 21 -7.14 3.85 -8.10
CA GLY A 21 -7.39 4.91 -9.10
C GLY A 21 -6.44 4.86 -10.31
N LEU A 22 -5.69 3.76 -10.46
CA LEU A 22 -4.63 3.60 -11.42
C LEU A 22 -5.05 2.56 -12.45
N ASN A 23 -5.82 2.99 -13.46
CA ASN A 23 -6.24 2.12 -14.57
C ASN A 23 -5.05 1.45 -15.32
N ARG A 24 -3.80 1.82 -15.03
CA ARG A 24 -2.59 1.31 -15.70
C ARG A 24 -1.42 0.94 -14.77
N ALA A 25 -1.54 1.06 -13.45
CA ALA A 25 -0.44 0.69 -12.56
C ALA A 25 -0.66 -0.72 -12.01
N ALA A 26 0.35 -1.58 -12.18
CA ALA A 26 0.32 -2.93 -11.63
C ALA A 26 0.60 -2.97 -10.11
N TYR A 27 1.15 -1.88 -9.54
CA TYR A 27 1.61 -1.84 -8.15
C TYR A 27 1.33 -0.49 -7.48
N LEU A 28 1.00 -0.54 -6.19
CA LEU A 28 1.07 0.60 -5.27
C LEU A 28 2.20 0.36 -4.28
N VAL A 29 3.07 1.35 -4.14
CA VAL A 29 4.13 1.33 -3.14
C VAL A 29 3.88 2.45 -2.15
N VAL A 30 3.77 2.10 -0.88
CA VAL A 30 3.66 3.05 0.23
C VAL A 30 4.92 2.95 1.09
N PRO A 31 5.71 4.04 1.25
CA PRO A 31 6.89 4.02 2.11
C PRO A 31 6.53 3.69 3.56
N ARG A 32 7.37 2.92 4.23
CA ARG A 32 7.18 2.56 5.65
C ARG A 32 6.95 3.80 6.53
N ARG A 33 7.73 4.86 6.31
CA ARG A 33 7.59 6.12 7.05
C ARG A 33 6.17 6.70 6.93
N THR A 34 5.55 6.59 5.75
CA THR A 34 4.17 7.03 5.52
C THR A 34 3.18 6.21 6.33
N LEU A 35 3.31 4.88 6.34
CA LEU A 35 2.47 4.01 7.18
C LEU A 35 2.64 4.32 8.67
N GLN A 36 3.87 4.53 9.13
CA GLN A 36 4.17 4.90 10.52
C GLN A 36 3.66 6.29 10.92
N SER A 37 3.29 7.12 9.94
CA SER A 37 2.72 8.44 10.18
C SER A 37 1.20 8.41 10.29
N MET A 38 0.56 7.27 10.00
CA MET A 38 -0.88 7.08 10.23
C MET A 38 -1.17 7.04 11.74
N PRO A 39 -2.40 7.34 12.18
CA PRO A 39 -2.85 7.06 13.55
C PRO A 39 -2.56 5.61 13.96
N LEU A 40 -2.22 5.38 15.23
CA LEU A 40 -1.85 4.05 15.73
C LEU A 40 -2.91 2.98 15.41
N GLU A 41 -4.18 3.30 15.66
CA GLU A 41 -5.32 2.41 15.33
C GLU A 41 -5.36 2.00 13.86
N TRP A 42 -4.92 2.85 12.93
CA TRP A 42 -4.89 2.51 11.51
C TRP A 42 -3.70 1.60 11.18
N GLN A 43 -2.57 1.82 11.84
CA GLN A 43 -1.40 0.94 11.71
C GLN A 43 -1.74 -0.47 12.19
N GLU A 44 -2.42 -0.60 13.34
CA GLU A 44 -2.86 -1.87 13.91
C GLU A 44 -3.82 -2.60 12.96
N ARG A 45 -4.84 -1.89 12.44
CA ARG A 45 -5.78 -2.45 11.47
C ARG A 45 -5.11 -2.88 10.17
N PHE A 46 -4.17 -2.09 9.66
CA PHE A 46 -3.41 -2.44 8.45
C PHE A 46 -2.59 -3.72 8.67
N VAL A 47 -1.88 -3.84 9.79
CA VAL A 47 -1.07 -5.03 10.10
C VAL A 47 -1.97 -6.27 10.25
N ALA A 48 -3.10 -6.17 10.93
CA ALA A 48 -4.04 -7.28 11.08
C ALA A 48 -4.52 -7.80 9.71
N LEU A 49 -4.94 -6.91 8.82
CA LEU A 49 -5.38 -7.27 7.46
C LEU A 49 -4.25 -7.94 6.64
N MET A 50 -3.02 -7.46 6.76
CA MET A 50 -1.89 -8.08 6.05
C MET A 50 -1.58 -9.49 6.59
N THR A 51 -1.65 -9.69 7.91
CA THR A 51 -1.49 -11.02 8.52
C THR A 51 -2.54 -12.00 8.00
N GLU A 52 -3.81 -11.61 7.99
CA GLU A 52 -4.89 -12.45 7.43
C GLU A 52 -4.64 -12.78 5.94
N ALA A 53 -4.11 -11.83 5.17
CA ALA A 53 -3.76 -12.07 3.76
C ALA A 53 -2.62 -13.08 3.60
N TYR A 54 -1.57 -13.02 4.43
CA TYR A 54 -0.47 -14.00 4.42
C TYR A 54 -0.94 -15.41 4.77
N GLU A 55 -1.89 -15.55 5.69
CA GLU A 55 -2.44 -16.85 6.08
C GLU A 55 -3.35 -17.46 4.99
N ARG A 56 -3.99 -16.60 4.17
CA ARG A 56 -5.02 -17.02 3.21
C ARG A 56 -4.49 -17.28 1.80
N LEU A 57 -3.44 -16.57 1.37
CA LEU A 57 -2.94 -16.58 -0.01
C LEU A 57 -1.66 -17.42 -0.15
N PRO A 58 -1.37 -17.98 -1.34
CA PRO A 58 -0.14 -18.74 -1.55
C PRO A 58 1.11 -17.84 -1.48
N ASP A 59 2.26 -18.41 -1.10
CA ASP A 59 3.53 -17.68 -0.95
C ASP A 59 3.93 -16.89 -2.20
N CYS A 60 3.61 -17.39 -3.40
CA CYS A 60 3.90 -16.70 -4.66
C CYS A 60 3.13 -15.37 -4.84
N ALA A 61 2.10 -15.11 -4.02
CA ALA A 61 1.41 -13.83 -3.97
C ALA A 61 2.21 -12.73 -3.26
N PHE A 62 3.28 -13.08 -2.52
CA PHE A 62 4.14 -12.15 -1.79
C PHE A 62 5.62 -12.27 -2.22
N PRO A 63 5.94 -12.02 -3.50
CA PRO A 63 7.31 -12.08 -3.95
C PRO A 63 8.14 -10.89 -3.44
N GLU A 64 9.46 -11.04 -3.45
CA GLU A 64 10.38 -9.98 -3.09
C GLU A 64 10.51 -8.94 -4.22
N TYR A 65 10.41 -7.66 -3.87
CA TYR A 65 10.59 -6.54 -4.80
C TYR A 65 11.62 -5.54 -4.28
N SER A 66 12.37 -4.94 -5.20
CA SER A 66 13.21 -3.77 -4.94
C SER A 66 12.57 -2.50 -5.51
N VAL A 67 12.50 -1.44 -4.72
CA VAL A 67 11.94 -0.14 -5.12
C VAL A 67 13.04 0.92 -5.16
N LEU A 68 13.10 1.66 -6.26
CA LEU A 68 14.01 2.79 -6.45
C LEU A 68 13.20 4.07 -6.71
N ARG A 69 13.44 5.12 -5.91
CA ARG A 69 12.80 6.41 -6.10
C ARG A 69 13.39 7.13 -7.31
N LYS A 70 12.52 7.74 -8.12
CA LYS A 70 12.91 8.65 -9.19
C LYS A 70 12.37 10.04 -8.94
N GLU A 71 13.15 11.04 -9.32
CA GLU A 71 12.75 12.44 -9.36
C GLU A 71 13.32 13.06 -10.64
N HIS A 72 12.48 13.72 -11.43
CA HIS A 72 12.85 14.27 -12.76
C HIS A 72 13.61 13.26 -13.65
N GLY A 73 13.15 12.00 -13.66
CA GLY A 73 13.73 10.92 -14.48
C GLY A 73 15.05 10.34 -13.95
N ARG A 74 15.61 10.87 -12.87
CA ARG A 74 16.85 10.37 -12.25
C ARG A 74 16.54 9.56 -11.00
N PHE A 75 17.31 8.51 -10.77
CA PHE A 75 17.27 7.79 -9.50
C PHE A 75 17.86 8.66 -8.40
N ILE A 76 17.15 8.77 -7.29
CA ILE A 76 17.60 9.53 -6.12
C ILE A 76 17.57 8.64 -4.88
N THR A 77 18.39 8.97 -3.88
CA THR A 77 18.27 8.39 -2.54
C THR A 77 16.88 8.72 -2.02
N ASP A 78 16.12 7.70 -1.62
CA ASP A 78 14.79 7.93 -1.06
C ASP A 78 14.90 8.43 0.38
N PRO A 79 14.58 9.71 0.68
CA PRO A 79 14.57 10.21 2.05
C PRO A 79 13.53 9.50 2.93
N LEU A 80 12.51 8.87 2.34
CA LEU A 80 11.50 8.12 3.09
C LEU A 80 12.01 6.74 3.55
N ARG A 81 13.17 6.29 3.02
CA ARG A 81 13.87 5.10 3.49
C ARG A 81 14.49 5.30 4.88
N ASP A 82 14.81 6.53 5.26
CA ASP A 82 15.41 6.81 6.57
C ASP A 82 14.36 6.96 7.68
N TYR A 83 13.49 5.95 7.81
CA TYR A 83 12.38 5.95 8.76
C TYR A 83 12.84 5.84 10.23
N ARG A 84 14.10 5.46 10.49
CA ARG A 84 14.64 5.32 11.86
C ARG A 84 15.09 6.65 12.46
N HIS A 85 15.50 7.61 11.63
CA HIS A 85 16.10 8.86 12.11
C HIS A 85 15.25 10.11 11.81
N SER A 86 14.28 10.02 10.90
CA SER A 86 13.47 11.18 10.45
C SER A 86 12.10 11.34 11.13
N GLY A 87 11.66 10.37 11.94
CA GLY A 87 10.36 10.40 12.63
C GLY A 87 9.14 10.42 11.69
N PRO A 88 7.89 10.54 12.21
CA PRO A 88 6.68 10.63 11.40
C PRO A 88 6.64 11.87 10.48
N ILE A 89 5.90 11.77 9.38
CA ILE A 89 5.57 12.88 8.49
C ILE A 89 4.41 13.67 9.13
N ALA A 90 4.56 14.99 9.21
CA ALA A 90 3.51 15.84 9.76
C ALA A 90 2.22 15.76 8.93
N PRO A 91 1.03 15.80 9.57
CA PRO A 91 -0.23 15.94 8.85
C PRO A 91 -0.23 17.21 7.99
N LYS A 92 -0.98 17.20 6.88
CA LYS A 92 -1.22 18.44 6.13
C LYS A 92 -1.95 19.43 7.04
N GLU A 93 -1.48 20.67 7.10
CA GLU A 93 -2.26 21.74 7.72
C GLU A 93 -3.61 21.84 6.99
N SER A 94 -4.70 21.72 7.74
CA SER A 94 -6.04 21.92 7.21
C SER A 94 -6.16 23.39 6.80
N SER A 95 -6.00 23.65 5.50
CA SER A 95 -6.28 24.95 4.88
C SER A 95 -7.76 25.27 5.12
N HIS A 96 -8.05 26.01 6.19
CA HIS A 96 -9.34 26.65 6.39
C HIS A 96 -9.36 27.87 5.47
N GLY A 97 -9.99 27.72 4.31
CA GLY A 97 -10.37 28.80 3.40
C GLY A 97 -11.87 28.78 3.20
#